data_AF-A0A235CP59-F1
#
_entry.id   AF-A0A235CP59-F1
#
_cell.length_a   1.000
_cell.length_b   1.000
_cell.length_c   1.000
_cell.angle_alpha   90.00
_cell.angle_beta   90.00
_cell.angle_gamma   90.00
#
_symmetry.space_group_name_H-M   'P 1'
#
loop_
_entity.id
_entity.type
_entity.pdbx_description
1 polymer ?
#
loop_
_entity_poly.entity_id
_entity_poly.type
_entity_poly.pdbx_seq_one_letter_code
_entity_poly.pdbx_strand_id
1 'polypeptide(L)'
;MNRIKWLTIPLLALGLTACASYYPIAVNVNPTPANADAGIYRGQTLALSSADKRSNDFIIQIEQKDKSPVVVGAANNLSLQLEQALAQGFSTQGAFIEQGASTRATLELQEVLSRVIRGHISYDVVQKVRVELVLERDGQRITKQYRRSAQQEFPGRLHPELDKVTDALDRQLGLMVQDILADRDVQSFIHGN
;
A
#
# COMPACT_ATOMS: atom_id res chain seq x y z
N MET A 1 -70.84 -27.47 9.70
CA MET A 1 -70.99 -26.02 9.51
C MET A 1 -69.97 -25.33 10.42
N ASN A 2 -68.83 -24.87 9.89
CA ASN A 2 -68.55 -23.46 9.54
C ASN A 2 -68.75 -22.50 10.74
N ARG A 3 -67.78 -21.72 11.25
CA ARG A 3 -66.70 -20.99 10.56
C ARG A 3 -65.52 -20.65 11.48
N ILE A 4 -64.33 -20.69 10.88
CA ILE A 4 -63.08 -19.99 11.24
C ILE A 4 -63.27 -18.47 11.19
N LYS A 5 -62.58 -17.73 12.08
CA LYS A 5 -61.89 -16.44 11.83
C LYS A 5 -61.11 -16.06 13.10
N TRP A 6 -59.81 -16.34 13.18
CA TRP A 6 -58.71 -15.50 12.67
C TRP A 6 -58.59 -14.18 13.45
N LEU A 7 -57.85 -14.23 14.56
CA LEU A 7 -57.22 -13.05 15.16
C LEU A 7 -55.70 -13.29 15.13
N THR A 8 -55.13 -12.74 14.08
CA THR A 8 -53.71 -12.64 13.77
C THR A 8 -52.98 -11.86 14.85
N ILE A 9 -52.07 -12.53 15.57
CA ILE A 9 -50.99 -11.89 16.32
C ILE A 9 -49.89 -11.56 15.31
N PRO A 10 -49.53 -10.30 15.06
CA PRO A 10 -48.30 -9.99 14.34
C PRO A 10 -47.17 -10.10 15.35
N LEU A 11 -46.58 -11.29 15.49
CA LEU A 11 -45.33 -11.45 16.22
C LEU A 11 -44.23 -10.88 15.31
N LEU A 12 -44.02 -9.58 15.46
CA LEU A 12 -42.99 -8.80 14.79
C LEU A 12 -41.62 -9.26 15.31
N ALA A 13 -41.12 -10.37 14.78
CA ALA A 13 -39.73 -10.78 14.90
C ALA A 13 -38.87 -9.82 14.07
N LEU A 14 -38.66 -8.61 14.59
CA LEU A 14 -37.57 -7.75 14.18
C LEU A 14 -36.28 -8.49 14.52
N GLY A 15 -35.74 -9.21 13.53
CA GLY A 15 -34.35 -9.61 13.53
C GLY A 15 -33.50 -8.35 13.51
N LEU A 16 -33.14 -7.83 14.68
CA LEU A 16 -32.00 -6.93 14.79
C LEU A 16 -30.76 -7.76 14.46
N THR A 17 -30.48 -7.94 13.16
CA THR A 17 -29.13 -8.25 12.72
C THR A 17 -28.29 -7.01 13.05
N ALA A 18 -27.80 -6.95 14.28
CA ALA A 18 -26.73 -6.05 14.64
C ALA A 18 -25.55 -6.43 13.76
N CYS A 19 -25.35 -5.68 12.67
CA CYS A 19 -24.11 -5.73 11.92
C CYS A 19 -23.02 -5.19 12.85
N ALA A 20 -22.45 -6.08 13.67
CA ALA A 20 -21.20 -5.79 14.34
C ALA A 20 -20.19 -5.48 13.24
N SER A 21 -19.82 -4.21 13.10
CA SER A 21 -18.81 -3.74 12.16
C SER A 21 -17.45 -4.27 12.62
N TYR A 22 -17.14 -5.49 12.20
CA TYR A 22 -15.86 -6.13 12.43
C TYR A 22 -14.88 -5.68 11.34
N TYR A 23 -13.74 -5.13 11.76
CA TYR A 23 -12.65 -4.84 10.83
C TYR A 23 -11.90 -6.14 10.52
N PRO A 24 -11.59 -6.43 9.25
CA PRO A 24 -10.75 -7.57 8.91
C PRO A 24 -9.37 -7.42 9.53
N ILE A 25 -8.71 -8.55 9.80
CA ILE A 25 -7.35 -8.57 10.35
C ILE A 25 -6.28 -8.18 9.33
N ALA A 26 -6.58 -8.28 8.04
CA ALA A 26 -5.67 -7.94 6.96
C ALA A 26 -6.42 -7.48 5.69
N VAL A 27 -5.77 -6.66 4.86
CA VAL A 27 -6.26 -6.19 3.55
C VAL A 27 -5.23 -6.44 2.46
N ASN A 28 -5.69 -6.62 1.22
CA ASN A 28 -4.79 -6.71 0.06
C ASN A 28 -4.40 -5.31 -0.40
N VAL A 29 -3.11 -5.12 -0.65
CA VAL A 29 -2.54 -3.86 -1.16
C VAL A 29 -1.96 -4.13 -2.53
N ASN A 30 -2.47 -3.45 -3.55
CA ASN A 30 -2.06 -3.66 -4.93
C ASN A 30 -1.66 -2.30 -5.53
N PRO A 31 -0.41 -1.85 -5.35
CA PRO A 31 0.03 -0.60 -5.93
C PRO A 31 -0.14 -0.64 -7.44
N THR A 32 -0.85 0.34 -8.00
CA THR A 32 -1.03 0.40 -9.46
C THR A 32 0.32 0.65 -10.13
N PRO A 33 0.58 0.00 -11.27
CA PRO A 33 1.84 0.18 -12.00
C PRO A 33 2.00 1.65 -12.41
N ALA A 34 3.19 2.19 -12.16
CA ALA A 34 3.52 3.56 -12.52
C ALA A 34 3.62 3.70 -14.05
N ASN A 35 3.17 4.84 -14.58
CA ASN A 35 3.50 5.22 -15.95
C ASN A 35 4.99 5.49 -16.01
N ALA A 36 5.71 4.74 -16.85
CA ALA A 36 7.15 4.86 -17.01
C ALA A 36 7.48 5.18 -18.47
N ASP A 37 8.34 6.16 -18.69
CA ASP A 37 8.77 6.57 -20.03
C ASP A 37 9.61 5.47 -20.70
N ALA A 38 9.34 5.14 -21.96
CA ALA A 38 10.08 4.09 -22.65
C ALA A 38 11.50 4.54 -23.05
N GLY A 39 12.43 3.58 -23.14
CA GLY A 39 13.72 3.77 -23.81
C GLY A 39 14.81 4.49 -23.00
N ILE A 40 14.67 4.55 -21.67
CA ILE A 40 15.69 5.12 -20.78
C ILE A 40 16.93 4.23 -20.77
N TYR A 41 16.79 2.95 -20.38
CA TYR A 41 17.93 2.07 -20.06
C TYR A 41 18.56 1.34 -21.24
N ARG A 42 18.01 1.45 -22.45
CA ARG A 42 18.61 0.93 -23.71
C ARG A 42 19.19 -0.49 -23.62
N GLY A 43 18.55 -1.39 -22.87
CA GLY A 43 18.96 -2.79 -22.74
C GLY A 43 19.99 -3.10 -21.64
N GLN A 44 20.18 -2.19 -20.67
CA GLN A 44 20.96 -2.51 -19.47
C GLN A 44 20.30 -3.64 -18.66
N THR A 45 21.11 -4.51 -18.06
CA THR A 45 20.62 -5.56 -17.16
C THR A 45 20.60 -5.07 -15.70
N LEU A 46 19.57 -5.48 -14.96
CA LEU A 46 19.35 -5.11 -13.56
C LEU A 46 18.86 -6.32 -12.78
N ALA A 47 19.53 -6.65 -11.68
CA ALA A 47 19.01 -7.58 -10.70
C ALA A 47 18.21 -6.79 -9.67
N LEU A 48 16.98 -7.21 -9.39
CA LEU A 48 16.11 -6.56 -8.42
C LEU A 48 15.75 -7.54 -7.31
N SER A 49 15.78 -7.06 -6.08
CA SER A 49 15.35 -7.79 -4.89
C SER A 49 14.68 -6.84 -3.89
N SER A 50 13.95 -7.41 -2.93
CA SER A 50 13.29 -6.65 -1.88
C SER A 50 13.47 -7.26 -0.49
N ALA A 51 13.38 -6.40 0.53
CA ALA A 51 13.37 -6.79 1.93
C ALA A 51 12.35 -5.95 2.70
N ASP A 52 11.54 -6.60 3.54
CA ASP A 52 10.70 -5.90 4.51
C ASP A 52 11.52 -5.61 5.77
N LYS A 53 11.72 -4.32 6.07
CA LYS A 53 12.45 -3.80 7.23
C LYS A 53 11.55 -2.96 8.13
N ARG A 54 10.23 -3.02 7.94
CA ARG A 54 9.27 -2.27 8.75
C ARG A 54 9.36 -2.70 10.20
N SER A 55 9.18 -1.73 11.09
CA SER A 55 9.12 -1.97 12.54
C SER A 55 7.80 -2.61 12.99
N ASN A 56 6.79 -2.63 12.12
CA ASN A 56 5.46 -3.13 12.41
C ASN A 56 4.90 -3.89 11.20
N ASP A 57 4.21 -5.00 11.47
CA ASP A 57 3.57 -5.81 10.42
C ASP A 57 2.25 -5.22 9.92
N PHE A 58 1.64 -4.33 10.71
CA PHE A 58 0.41 -3.64 10.35
C PHE A 58 0.65 -2.46 9.42
N ILE A 59 -0.36 -2.16 8.60
CA ILE A 59 -0.35 -1.11 7.59
C ILE A 59 -1.44 -0.08 7.79
N ILE A 60 -2.46 -0.40 8.60
CA ILE A 60 -3.50 0.54 9.01
C ILE A 60 -3.60 0.49 10.54
N GLN A 61 -3.66 1.67 11.15
CA GLN A 61 -3.89 1.86 12.58
C GLN A 61 -5.08 2.80 12.76
N ILE A 62 -6.18 2.27 13.28
CA ILE A 62 -7.39 3.03 13.57
C ILE A 62 -7.38 3.45 15.03
N GLU A 63 -7.25 4.75 15.26
CA GLU A 63 -7.27 5.32 16.60
C GLU A 63 -8.67 5.22 17.21
N GLN A 64 -8.70 4.87 18.48
CA GLN A 64 -9.94 4.77 19.25
C GLN A 64 -9.86 5.69 20.46
N LYS A 65 -10.95 6.42 20.71
CA LYS A 65 -11.09 7.18 21.95
C LYS A 65 -11.18 6.19 23.12
N ASP A 66 -10.32 6.39 24.11
CA ASP A 66 -10.29 5.64 25.38
C ASP A 66 -10.11 4.11 25.23
N LYS A 67 -9.58 3.63 24.09
CA LYS A 67 -9.34 2.21 23.82
C LYS A 67 -8.05 2.01 23.03
N SER A 68 -7.50 0.80 23.07
CA SER A 68 -6.37 0.43 22.22
C SER A 68 -6.72 0.60 20.73
N PRO A 69 -5.77 1.03 19.88
CA PRO A 69 -6.00 1.15 18.45
C PRO A 69 -6.32 -0.21 17.82
N VAL A 70 -7.17 -0.20 16.78
CA VAL A 70 -7.34 -1.39 15.93
C VAL A 70 -6.23 -1.35 14.88
N VAL A 71 -5.52 -2.45 14.70
CA VAL A 71 -4.48 -2.59 13.68
C VAL A 71 -4.92 -3.59 12.61
N VAL A 72 -4.55 -3.31 11.37
CA VAL A 72 -4.85 -4.16 10.21
C VAL A 72 -3.56 -4.42 9.45
N GLY A 73 -3.27 -5.69 9.20
CA GLY A 73 -2.12 -6.17 8.44
C GLY A 73 -2.26 -6.06 6.93
N ALA A 74 -1.16 -6.32 6.23
CA ALA A 74 -1.21 -6.64 4.81
C ALA A 74 -1.46 -8.15 4.65
N ALA A 75 -2.39 -8.53 3.78
CA ALA A 75 -2.67 -9.93 3.48
C ALA A 75 -1.64 -10.53 2.50
N ASN A 76 -0.97 -9.67 1.73
CA ASN A 76 0.06 -10.01 0.76
C ASN A 76 1.44 -9.43 1.15
N ASN A 77 2.51 -9.99 0.59
CA ASN A 77 3.87 -9.52 0.85
C ASN A 77 4.13 -8.19 0.12
N LEU A 78 4.10 -7.08 0.86
CA LEU A 78 4.26 -5.74 0.31
C LEU A 78 5.60 -5.49 -0.37
N SER A 79 6.70 -6.00 0.19
CA SER A 79 8.03 -5.77 -0.39
C SER A 79 8.11 -6.42 -1.77
N LEU A 80 7.56 -7.63 -1.91
CA LEU A 80 7.47 -8.34 -3.19
C LEU A 80 6.53 -7.65 -4.18
N GLN A 81 5.40 -7.09 -3.72
CA GLN A 81 4.51 -6.32 -4.60
C GLN A 81 5.20 -5.08 -5.19
N LEU A 82 5.94 -4.35 -4.36
CA LEU A 82 6.71 -3.20 -4.82
C LEU A 82 7.88 -3.61 -5.72
N GLU A 83 8.54 -4.72 -5.42
CA GLU A 83 9.57 -5.32 -6.29
C GLU A 83 9.01 -5.60 -7.68
N GLN A 84 7.83 -6.24 -7.77
CA GLN A 84 7.18 -6.54 -9.04
C GLN A 84 6.77 -5.27 -9.79
N ALA A 85 6.22 -4.28 -9.09
CA ALA A 85 5.86 -2.99 -9.69
C ALA A 85 7.08 -2.24 -10.24
N LEU A 86 8.22 -2.26 -9.52
CA LEU A 86 9.47 -1.69 -9.99
C LEU A 86 10.07 -2.48 -11.14
N ALA A 87 10.09 -3.81 -11.07
CA ALA A 87 10.57 -4.67 -12.16
C ALA A 87 9.81 -4.39 -13.46
N GLN A 88 8.48 -4.27 -13.36
CA GLN A 88 7.64 -3.91 -14.50
C GLN A 88 7.97 -2.50 -15.02
N GLY A 89 8.12 -1.52 -14.12
CA GLY A 89 8.48 -0.15 -14.49
C GLY A 89 9.85 -0.05 -15.18
N PHE A 90 10.89 -0.64 -14.58
CA PHE A 90 12.24 -0.68 -15.18
C PHE A 90 12.24 -1.42 -16.52
N SER A 91 11.48 -2.50 -16.65
CA SER A 91 11.32 -3.22 -17.92
C SER A 91 10.66 -2.35 -19.00
N THR A 92 9.61 -1.61 -18.63
CA THR A 92 8.97 -0.63 -19.52
C THR A 92 9.94 0.48 -19.93
N GLN A 93 10.83 0.90 -19.04
CA GLN A 93 11.92 1.85 -19.32
C GLN A 93 13.07 1.24 -20.14
N GLY A 94 13.01 -0.05 -20.47
CA GLY A 94 13.96 -0.75 -21.36
C GLY A 94 15.12 -1.44 -20.65
N ALA A 95 15.03 -1.72 -19.34
CA ALA A 95 15.98 -2.57 -18.64
C ALA A 95 15.58 -4.06 -18.74
N PHE A 96 16.56 -4.96 -18.66
CA PHE A 96 16.32 -6.41 -18.58
C PHE A 96 16.50 -6.88 -17.14
N ILE A 97 15.44 -7.45 -16.55
CA ILE A 97 15.49 -7.93 -15.16
C ILE A 97 16.09 -9.34 -15.10
N GLU A 98 17.31 -9.44 -14.58
CA GLU A 98 18.08 -10.69 -14.52
C GLU A 98 18.82 -10.81 -13.18
N GLN A 99 18.66 -11.94 -12.48
CA GLN A 99 19.26 -12.14 -11.16
C GLN A 99 20.81 -12.14 -11.17
N GLY A 100 21.42 -12.42 -12.33
CA GLY A 100 22.88 -12.44 -12.51
C GLY A 100 23.48 -11.11 -12.96
N ALA A 101 22.71 -10.04 -13.08
CA ALA A 101 23.22 -8.75 -13.54
C ALA A 101 24.27 -8.18 -12.58
N SER A 102 25.30 -7.52 -13.13
CA SER A 102 26.33 -6.83 -12.34
C SER A 102 25.77 -5.67 -11.51
N THR A 103 24.64 -5.12 -11.95
CA THR A 103 23.94 -4.02 -11.30
C THR A 103 22.82 -4.58 -10.46
N ARG A 104 22.86 -4.31 -9.16
CA ARG A 104 21.92 -4.85 -8.19
C ARG A 104 21.16 -3.72 -7.53
N ALA A 105 19.84 -3.79 -7.56
CA ALA A 105 18.92 -2.92 -6.84
C ALA A 105 18.24 -3.71 -5.73
N THR A 106 18.33 -3.23 -4.49
CA THR A 106 17.63 -3.80 -3.35
C THR A 106 16.67 -2.78 -2.77
N LEU A 107 15.38 -3.10 -2.79
CA LEU A 107 14.32 -2.30 -2.24
C LEU A 107 14.07 -2.68 -0.78
N GLU A 108 14.33 -1.76 0.14
CA GLU A 108 14.05 -1.96 1.56
C GLU A 108 12.82 -1.17 1.99
N LEU A 109 11.77 -1.89 2.38
CA LEU A 109 10.54 -1.28 2.87
C LEU A 109 10.71 -0.91 4.35
N GLN A 110 10.72 0.40 4.66
CA GLN A 110 11.02 0.89 6.02
C GLN A 110 9.75 1.26 6.80
N GLU A 111 8.75 1.82 6.12
CA GLU A 111 7.49 2.24 6.76
C GLU A 111 6.36 2.20 5.73
N VAL A 112 5.24 1.59 6.10
CA VAL A 112 3.97 1.68 5.36
C VAL A 112 2.88 1.74 6.42
N LEU A 113 2.32 2.92 6.64
CA LEU A 113 1.34 3.14 7.70
C LEU A 113 0.28 4.15 7.27
N SER A 114 -0.98 3.75 7.36
CA SER A 114 -2.15 4.63 7.31
C SER A 114 -2.75 4.74 8.71
N ARG A 115 -2.59 5.90 9.34
CA ARG A 115 -3.20 6.22 10.62
C ARG A 115 -4.56 6.85 10.39
N VAL A 116 -5.59 6.25 10.95
CA VAL A 116 -6.96 6.74 10.86
C VAL A 116 -7.36 7.40 12.18
N ILE A 117 -7.63 8.69 12.15
CA ILE A 117 -7.96 9.51 13.31
C ILE A 117 -9.45 9.83 13.23
N ARG A 118 -10.24 9.39 14.21
CA ARG A 118 -11.69 9.60 14.22
C ARG A 118 -12.04 10.94 14.85
N GLY A 119 -12.67 11.80 14.07
CA GLY A 119 -13.31 13.02 14.55
C GLY A 119 -14.77 12.80 14.95
N HIS A 120 -15.47 13.90 15.23
CA HIS A 120 -16.89 13.86 15.62
C HIS A 120 -17.85 13.73 14.44
N ILE A 121 -17.44 14.16 13.24
CA ILE A 121 -18.27 14.19 12.01
C ILE A 121 -17.53 13.66 10.77
N SER A 122 -16.22 13.45 10.88
CA SER A 122 -15.32 13.02 9.82
C SER A 122 -14.23 12.12 10.42
N TYR A 123 -13.44 11.50 9.55
CA TYR A 123 -12.17 10.90 9.94
C TYR A 123 -11.05 11.38 9.02
N ASP A 124 -9.86 11.49 9.58
CA ASP A 124 -8.63 11.79 8.85
C ASP A 124 -7.83 10.52 8.62
N VAL A 125 -7.22 10.42 7.45
CA VAL A 125 -6.25 9.37 7.14
C VAL A 125 -4.90 10.04 6.89
N VAL A 126 -3.94 9.78 7.76
CA VAL A 126 -2.55 10.21 7.61
C VAL A 126 -1.70 9.04 7.18
N GLN A 127 -1.15 9.11 5.98
CA GLN A 127 -0.37 8.06 5.36
C GLN A 127 1.11 8.42 5.40
N LYS A 128 1.95 7.42 5.70
CA LYS A 128 3.39 7.51 5.68
C LYS A 128 3.95 6.28 4.99
N VAL A 129 4.72 6.51 3.93
CA VAL A 129 5.43 5.48 3.20
C VAL A 129 6.91 5.88 3.14
N ARG A 130 7.79 4.96 3.52
CA ARG A 130 9.24 5.13 3.46
C ARG A 130 9.88 3.88 2.90
N VAL A 131 10.75 4.10 1.93
CA VAL A 131 11.48 3.05 1.23
C VAL A 131 12.92 3.51 1.04
N GLU A 132 13.85 2.57 1.10
CA GLU A 132 15.23 2.79 0.67
C GLU A 132 15.51 1.95 -0.58
N LEU A 133 16.15 2.54 -1.57
CA LEU A 133 16.69 1.84 -2.71
C LEU A 133 18.22 1.83 -2.59
N VAL A 134 18.78 0.64 -2.42
CA VAL A 134 20.21 0.41 -2.44
C VAL A 134 20.60 -0.05 -3.84
N LEU A 135 21.52 0.66 -4.48
CA LEU A 135 22.06 0.28 -5.78
C LEU A 135 23.55 -0.03 -5.65
N GLU A 136 23.97 -1.14 -6.25
CA GLU A 136 25.35 -1.60 -6.26
C GLU A 136 25.79 -1.99 -7.67
N ARG A 137 27.00 -1.58 -8.06
CA ARG A 137 27.64 -1.91 -9.34
C ARG A 137 29.15 -1.80 -9.19
N ASP A 138 29.89 -2.84 -9.56
CA ASP A 138 31.36 -2.84 -9.62
C ASP A 138 32.05 -2.29 -8.35
N GLY A 139 31.48 -2.58 -7.18
CA GLY A 139 31.97 -2.11 -5.88
C GLY A 139 31.53 -0.68 -5.48
N GLN A 140 30.91 0.08 -6.39
CA GLN A 140 30.24 1.33 -6.07
C GLN A 140 28.85 1.05 -5.47
N ARG A 141 28.44 1.87 -4.51
CA ARG A 141 27.14 1.78 -3.84
C ARG A 141 26.52 3.16 -3.67
N ILE A 142 25.25 3.31 -4.04
CA ILE A 142 24.44 4.45 -3.65
C ILE A 142 23.21 3.98 -2.87
N THR A 143 22.70 4.82 -1.99
CA THR A 143 21.48 4.55 -1.22
C THR A 143 20.58 5.77 -1.29
N LYS A 144 19.37 5.58 -1.80
CA LYS A 144 18.38 6.62 -2.01
C LYS A 144 17.20 6.38 -1.09
N GLN A 145 16.79 7.39 -0.36
CA GLN A 145 15.64 7.32 0.54
C GLN A 145 14.47 8.06 -0.08
N TYR A 146 13.33 7.38 -0.15
CA TYR A 146 12.08 7.95 -0.65
C TYR A 146 11.06 8.01 0.49
N ARG A 147 10.39 9.16 0.60
CA ARG A 147 9.41 9.43 1.66
C ARG A 147 8.19 10.09 1.03
N ARG A 148 7.03 9.49 1.27
CA ARG A 148 5.73 10.03 0.87
C ARG A 148 4.87 10.16 2.12
N SER A 149 4.23 11.31 2.28
CA SER A 149 3.21 11.52 3.30
C SER A 149 2.00 12.20 2.69
N ALA A 150 0.82 11.71 3.03
CA ALA A 150 -0.43 12.29 2.58
C ALA A 150 -1.41 12.38 3.76
N GLN A 151 -2.28 13.38 3.73
CA GLN A 151 -3.40 13.49 4.63
C GLN A 151 -4.67 13.68 3.82
N GLN A 152 -5.70 12.89 4.12
CA GLN A 152 -7.00 13.00 3.48
C GLN A 152 -8.10 12.98 4.53
N GLU A 153 -8.96 14.00 4.50
CA GLU A 153 -10.18 14.04 5.30
C GLU A 153 -11.34 13.37 4.55
N PHE A 154 -12.14 12.60 5.27
CA PHE A 154 -13.37 11.98 4.77
C PHE A 154 -14.59 12.59 5.49
N PRO A 155 -15.13 13.73 4.98
CA PRO A 155 -16.21 14.45 5.63
C PRO A 155 -17.54 13.68 5.58
N GLY A 156 -18.36 13.83 6.63
CA GLY A 156 -19.69 13.21 6.72
C GLY A 156 -19.66 11.70 6.96
N ARG A 157 -18.50 11.15 7.36
CA ARG A 157 -18.31 9.72 7.60
C ARG A 157 -17.75 9.53 9.00
N LEU A 158 -18.51 8.84 9.85
CA LEU A 158 -18.10 8.55 11.24
C LEU A 158 -17.27 7.27 11.36
N HIS A 159 -17.50 6.32 10.44
CA HIS A 159 -16.83 5.03 10.44
C HIS A 159 -15.83 4.97 9.28
N PRO A 160 -14.55 4.66 9.58
CA PRO A 160 -13.55 4.39 8.57
C PRO A 160 -13.98 3.27 7.63
N GLU A 161 -13.90 3.54 6.33
CA GLU A 161 -14.10 2.54 5.27
C GLU A 161 -12.72 2.03 4.86
N LEU A 162 -12.37 0.79 5.22
CA LEU A 162 -11.03 0.26 4.96
C LEU A 162 -10.67 0.25 3.49
N ASP A 163 -11.64 0.00 2.61
CA ASP A 163 -11.42 0.02 1.16
C ASP A 163 -10.90 1.40 0.73
N LYS A 164 -11.45 2.50 1.26
CA LYS A 164 -10.99 3.86 0.97
C LYS A 164 -9.60 4.15 1.51
N VAL A 165 -9.30 3.66 2.71
CA VAL A 165 -7.96 3.78 3.31
C VAL A 165 -6.93 3.00 2.49
N THR A 166 -7.31 1.81 2.02
CA THR A 166 -6.47 0.91 1.22
C THR A 166 -6.26 1.49 -0.18
N ASP A 167 -7.31 1.96 -0.86
CA ASP A 167 -7.21 2.67 -2.15
C ASP A 167 -6.26 3.87 -2.08
N ALA A 168 -6.35 4.65 -1.00
CA ALA A 168 -5.44 5.78 -0.79
C ALA A 168 -3.99 5.31 -0.63
N LEU A 169 -3.78 4.20 0.09
CA LEU A 169 -2.46 3.63 0.34
C LEU A 169 -1.85 3.06 -0.95
N ASP A 170 -2.63 2.33 -1.74
CA ASP A 170 -2.25 1.80 -3.05
C ASP A 170 -1.79 2.92 -3.97
N ARG A 171 -2.50 4.06 -3.96
CA ARG A 171 -2.11 5.26 -4.71
C ARG A 171 -0.76 5.81 -4.24
N GLN A 172 -0.54 5.92 -2.92
CA GLN A 172 0.73 6.42 -2.39
C GLN A 172 1.91 5.50 -2.76
N LEU A 173 1.69 4.19 -2.75
CA LEU A 173 2.70 3.21 -3.14
C LEU A 173 2.97 3.24 -4.64
N GLY A 174 1.95 3.36 -5.49
CA GLY A 174 2.15 3.55 -6.94
C GLY A 174 2.92 4.83 -7.27
N LEU A 175 2.60 5.92 -6.56
CA LEU A 175 3.35 7.17 -6.65
C LEU A 175 4.80 7.04 -6.14
N MET A 176 5.04 6.23 -5.10
CA MET A 176 6.39 5.92 -4.62
C MET A 176 7.21 5.20 -5.70
N VAL A 177 6.62 4.21 -6.36
CA VAL A 177 7.24 3.51 -7.51
C VAL A 177 7.58 4.52 -8.62
N GLN A 178 6.67 5.45 -8.92
CA GLN A 178 6.91 6.48 -9.94
C GLN A 178 8.10 7.40 -9.60
N ASP A 179 8.24 7.82 -8.34
CA ASP A 179 9.40 8.64 -7.93
C ASP A 179 10.72 7.92 -8.14
N ILE A 180 10.76 6.63 -7.77
CA ILE A 180 11.96 5.80 -7.93
C ILE A 180 12.33 5.69 -9.42
N LEU A 181 11.35 5.40 -10.28
CA LEU A 181 11.57 5.26 -11.72
C LEU A 181 11.96 6.57 -12.41
N ALA A 182 11.55 7.71 -11.85
CA ALA A 182 11.87 9.04 -12.39
C ALA A 182 13.17 9.64 -11.81
N ASP A 183 13.80 8.98 -10.84
CA ASP A 183 14.99 9.50 -10.16
C ASP A 183 16.21 9.45 -11.08
N ARG A 184 16.80 10.61 -11.37
CA ARG A 184 17.94 10.75 -12.27
C ARG A 184 19.22 10.11 -11.74
N ASP A 185 19.40 10.05 -10.42
CA ASP A 185 20.58 9.42 -9.83
C ASP A 185 20.49 7.90 -9.99
N VAL A 186 19.29 7.34 -9.80
CA VAL A 186 19.00 5.93 -10.07
C VAL A 186 19.24 5.62 -11.55
N GLN A 187 18.72 6.47 -12.44
CA GLN A 187 18.90 6.31 -13.87
C GLN A 187 20.38 6.37 -14.28
N SER A 188 21.13 7.37 -13.81
CA SER A 188 22.57 7.50 -14.11
C SER A 188 23.37 6.31 -13.60
N PHE A 189 23.09 5.87 -12.37
CA PHE A 189 23.77 4.73 -11.78
C PHE A 189 23.53 3.45 -12.56
N ILE A 190 22.29 3.19 -13.01
CA ILE A 190 21.96 2.05 -13.87
C ILE A 190 22.50 2.24 -15.30
N HIS A 191 22.72 3.45 -15.78
CA HIS A 191 23.40 3.67 -17.07
C HIS A 191 24.91 3.40 -16.98
N GLY A 192 25.52 3.65 -15.83
CA GLY A 192 26.97 3.51 -15.62
C GLY A 192 27.74 4.78 -15.94
N ASN A 193 27.06 5.92 -15.80
CA ASN A 193 27.62 7.26 -15.94
C ASN A 193 27.82 7.90 -14.58
#